data_AF-A0A6G7C2V1-F1
#
_entry.id   AF-A0A6G7C2V1-F1
#
_cell.length_a   1.000
_cell.length_b   1.000
_cell.length_c   1.000
_cell.angle_alpha   90.00
_cell.angle_beta   90.00
_cell.angle_gamma   90.00
#
_symmetry.space_group_name_H-M   'P 1'
#
loop_
_entity.id
_entity.type
_entity.pdbx_description
1 polymer ?
#
loop_
_entity_poly.entity_id
_entity_poly.type
_entity_poly.pdbx_seq_one_letter_code
_entity_poly.pdbx_strand_id
1 'polypeptide(L)'
;MSIKSVLVSLSLASIIHQAVAQQDTVKYIGKTLSNVDYHHGQLTPAVGTHNIQVFRANREFPELAGGHNFTYNHQPFLAYWNNTYYLQFLSNPVGEHIAEGKTLLLTSKDGRNWSNPTDLFPTYLVPEGFTKPGRTDKAGKNLYAIMHQRMGFYHAKNDKLLTLAYYGVALDAKDDPNDGNGLGRVVREIHKDGSFGPIYFIHFNASFNEKTAKYPFYKKSKDKAFIQACDELLGTPLMMQQWVEESDRNDPLIPLQRPVKAFSFYRLNDGRVVGLWKHALTSMSKDNGKTWQYSPLRAPGFVNSNAKIWGQKTSDGRYATVYNPSEFRWPLAVSTSNDGLNYTDLLLVNGEVTTMRYGGNYKSYGPQYVRGIVEGNGVVPDRNMWLTYSMNKEDIWTAVVPVPIKSTVDEAVNDDFAKNAVQAYNNWNIYSPLWASAKVEEKALVLRDKDPFDYAKADRVIQSAQKGTIEFTVRPQQNDHGTLQIELVNDIGLAAARIIIDKDGIIKNKAGYRNASLTKYAAGKTYHFVLTFDVSTRSYQVAINGEDKGTKLFFQPVSNVNKISFRTGDVRRFPNADTETDQDFDVENAGASVKEAIYQITSLKAEKLK
;
A
#
# COMPACT_ATOMS: atom_id res chain seq x y z
N MET A 1 8.95 -37.13 43.14
CA MET A 1 7.89 -36.31 42.49
C MET A 1 7.32 -37.14 41.34
N SER A 2 6.02 -37.44 41.30
CA SER A 2 5.49 -38.38 40.27
C SER A 2 5.46 -37.72 38.89
N ILE A 3 5.59 -38.52 37.82
CA ILE A 3 5.54 -38.04 36.42
C ILE A 3 4.26 -37.24 36.14
N LYS A 4 3.13 -37.60 36.79
CA LYS A 4 1.88 -36.82 36.73
C LYS A 4 2.00 -35.43 37.35
N SER A 5 2.75 -35.30 38.44
CA SER A 5 3.00 -34.01 39.10
C SER A 5 3.82 -33.09 38.20
N VAL A 6 4.86 -33.64 37.55
CA VAL A 6 5.71 -32.89 36.61
C VAL A 6 4.93 -32.48 35.35
N LEU A 7 4.09 -33.35 34.80
CA LEU A 7 3.24 -33.04 33.64
C LEU A 7 2.18 -31.98 33.96
N VAL A 8 1.55 -32.04 35.15
CA VAL A 8 0.59 -31.02 35.61
C VAL A 8 1.29 -29.69 35.88
N SER A 9 2.49 -29.70 36.48
CA SER A 9 3.28 -28.48 36.68
C SER A 9 3.76 -27.86 35.36
N LEU A 10 4.18 -28.66 34.38
CA LEU A 10 4.58 -28.19 33.05
C LEU A 10 3.39 -27.63 32.25
N SER A 11 2.20 -28.23 32.39
CA SER A 11 0.98 -27.73 31.76
C SER A 11 0.42 -26.49 32.45
N LEU A 12 0.50 -26.37 33.78
CA LEU A 12 0.18 -25.10 34.45
C LEU A 12 1.19 -23.99 34.09
N ALA A 13 2.49 -24.29 34.02
CA ALA A 13 3.52 -23.32 33.66
C ALA A 13 3.34 -22.80 32.22
N SER A 14 2.95 -23.66 31.28
CA SER A 14 2.66 -23.27 29.90
C SER A 14 1.35 -22.48 29.78
N ILE A 15 0.31 -22.80 30.56
CA ILE A 15 -0.93 -22.01 30.63
C ILE A 15 -0.67 -20.62 31.20
N ILE A 16 0.13 -20.50 32.28
CA ILE A 16 0.49 -19.21 32.88
C ILE A 16 1.35 -18.38 31.91
N HIS A 17 2.32 -18.98 31.22
CA HIS A 17 3.10 -18.27 30.20
C HIS A 17 2.23 -17.75 29.05
N GLN A 18 1.25 -18.53 28.58
CA GLN A 18 0.31 -18.08 27.55
C GLN A 18 -0.59 -16.94 28.03
N ALA A 19 -1.11 -17.00 29.26
CA ALA A 19 -1.98 -15.97 29.82
C ALA A 19 -1.23 -14.64 30.03
N VAL A 20 0.01 -14.69 30.54
CA VAL A 20 0.85 -13.49 30.72
C VAL A 20 1.28 -12.92 29.36
N ALA A 21 1.63 -13.76 28.39
CA ALA A 21 1.93 -13.33 27.03
C ALA A 21 0.74 -12.67 26.33
N GLN A 22 -0.50 -13.07 26.65
CA GLN A 22 -1.71 -12.48 26.07
C GLN A 22 -2.06 -11.09 26.66
N GLN A 23 -1.59 -10.79 27.88
CA GLN A 23 -1.81 -9.47 28.50
C GLN A 23 -0.81 -8.41 28.01
N ASP A 24 0.46 -8.77 27.84
CA ASP A 24 1.59 -7.88 27.47
C ASP A 24 2.03 -8.13 26.00
N THR A 25 1.07 -8.06 25.07
CA THR A 25 1.31 -8.18 23.62
C THR A 25 0.48 -7.16 22.87
N VAL A 26 0.86 -6.91 21.61
CA VAL A 26 0.03 -6.16 20.66
C VAL A 26 -1.35 -6.77 20.55
N LYS A 27 -2.39 -5.94 20.67
CA LYS A 27 -3.79 -6.30 20.53
C LYS A 27 -4.62 -5.14 19.99
N TYR A 28 -5.65 -5.47 19.24
CA TYR A 28 -6.67 -4.54 18.82
C TYR A 28 -7.86 -4.64 19.78
N ILE A 29 -8.16 -3.53 20.45
CA ILE A 29 -9.26 -3.40 21.42
C ILE A 29 -10.37 -2.46 20.92
N GLY A 30 -10.22 -1.94 19.70
CA GLY A 30 -11.27 -1.20 19.01
C GLY A 30 -12.47 -2.09 18.66
N LYS A 31 -13.59 -1.45 18.31
CA LYS A 31 -14.84 -2.15 17.95
C LYS A 31 -15.19 -2.07 16.47
N THR A 32 -14.45 -1.26 15.71
CA THR A 32 -14.66 -1.11 14.26
C THR A 32 -14.19 -2.37 13.54
N LEU A 33 -15.01 -2.85 12.61
CA LEU A 33 -14.73 -4.00 11.77
C LEU A 33 -14.86 -3.61 10.29
N SER A 34 -14.06 -4.23 9.44
CA SER A 34 -14.14 -4.01 7.99
C SER A 34 -15.20 -4.93 7.37
N ASN A 35 -16.11 -4.37 6.58
CA ASN A 35 -17.08 -5.15 5.80
C ASN A 35 -16.49 -5.55 4.44
N VAL A 36 -16.39 -6.86 4.18
CA VAL A 36 -15.77 -7.42 2.98
C VAL A 36 -16.51 -7.11 1.68
N ASP A 37 -17.82 -6.85 1.74
CA ASP A 37 -18.66 -6.55 0.58
C ASP A 37 -18.36 -5.17 -0.05
N TYR A 38 -17.57 -4.35 0.64
CA TYR A 38 -17.16 -3.03 0.19
C TYR A 38 -15.64 -2.97 0.10
N HIS A 39 -15.10 -2.52 -1.03
CA HIS A 39 -13.64 -2.36 -1.20
C HIS A 39 -13.01 -1.47 -0.13
N HIS A 40 -13.75 -0.45 0.32
CA HIS A 40 -13.35 0.47 1.38
C HIS A 40 -13.67 -0.03 2.80
N GLY A 41 -14.17 -1.26 2.95
CA GLY A 41 -14.44 -1.88 4.25
C GLY A 41 -15.53 -1.21 5.09
N GLN A 42 -16.27 -0.25 4.53
CA GLN A 42 -17.09 0.70 5.29
C GLN A 42 -16.33 1.46 6.40
N LEU A 43 -15.02 1.66 6.19
CA LEU A 43 -14.14 2.35 7.13
C LEU A 43 -14.08 3.86 6.82
N THR A 44 -14.08 4.68 7.88
CA THR A 44 -13.83 6.12 7.77
C THR A 44 -12.37 6.37 7.35
N PRO A 45 -12.08 7.27 6.39
CA PRO A 45 -10.71 7.55 5.96
C PRO A 45 -9.87 8.26 7.02
N ALA A 46 -8.59 7.93 7.05
CA ALA A 46 -7.59 8.73 7.75
C ALA A 46 -7.41 10.05 6.98
N VAL A 47 -7.76 11.17 7.59
CA VAL A 47 -7.89 12.49 6.94
C VAL A 47 -6.59 12.89 6.25
N GLY A 48 -6.68 13.36 5.00
CA GLY A 48 -5.55 13.89 4.24
C GLY A 48 -4.62 12.83 3.64
N THR A 49 -5.03 11.56 3.63
CA THR A 49 -4.23 10.47 3.03
C THR A 49 -4.17 10.62 1.51
N HIS A 50 -2.97 10.61 0.93
CA HIS A 50 -2.78 10.59 -0.53
C HIS A 50 -2.24 9.23 -0.95
N ASN A 51 -2.96 8.54 -1.83
CA ASN A 51 -2.56 7.30 -2.49
C ASN A 51 -2.13 7.63 -3.93
N ILE A 52 -0.88 7.34 -4.25
CA ILE A 52 -0.24 7.75 -5.50
C ILE A 52 0.31 6.50 -6.21
N GLN A 53 -0.15 6.25 -7.43
CA GLN A 53 0.43 5.19 -8.27
C GLN A 53 1.79 5.68 -8.74
N VAL A 54 2.82 4.85 -8.60
CA VAL A 54 4.21 5.20 -8.95
C VAL A 54 4.73 4.34 -10.09
N PHE A 55 4.07 3.21 -10.36
CA PHE A 55 4.30 2.38 -11.53
C PHE A 55 2.98 1.74 -11.97
N ARG A 56 2.67 1.85 -13.25
CA ARG A 56 1.51 1.24 -13.91
C ARG A 56 2.03 0.23 -14.93
N ALA A 57 1.73 -1.06 -14.74
CA ALA A 57 2.16 -2.08 -15.69
C ALA A 57 1.50 -1.89 -17.05
N ASN A 58 2.28 -2.05 -18.13
CA ASN A 58 1.79 -2.04 -19.50
C ASN A 58 2.68 -2.94 -20.38
N ARG A 59 2.15 -4.09 -20.81
CA ARG A 59 2.91 -5.05 -21.64
C ARG A 59 2.88 -4.66 -23.11
N GLU A 60 1.74 -4.17 -23.60
CA GLU A 60 1.54 -3.79 -25.01
C GLU A 60 2.31 -2.52 -25.39
N PHE A 61 2.46 -1.58 -24.45
CA PHE A 61 3.11 -0.28 -24.64
C PHE A 61 4.16 -0.04 -23.55
N PRO A 62 5.29 -0.77 -23.55
CA PRO A 62 6.27 -0.74 -22.48
C PRO A 62 6.94 0.64 -22.32
N GLU A 63 7.00 1.45 -23.36
CA GLU A 63 7.45 2.84 -23.29
C GLU A 63 6.62 3.69 -22.33
N LEU A 64 5.33 3.35 -22.14
CA LEU A 64 4.44 3.99 -21.17
C LEU A 64 4.63 3.47 -19.74
N ALA A 65 5.43 2.41 -19.57
CA ALA A 65 5.86 1.84 -18.29
C ALA A 65 7.39 2.01 -18.10
N GLY A 66 7.98 3.05 -18.71
CA GLY A 66 9.41 3.36 -18.59
C GLY A 66 10.34 2.35 -19.25
N GLY A 67 9.86 1.65 -20.29
CA GLY A 67 10.56 0.59 -21.00
C GLY A 67 10.40 -0.80 -20.38
N HIS A 68 9.65 -0.93 -19.27
CA HIS A 68 9.47 -2.19 -18.56
C HIS A 68 8.14 -2.87 -18.91
N ASN A 69 8.20 -4.10 -19.40
CA ASN A 69 7.04 -4.83 -19.94
C ASN A 69 6.49 -5.95 -19.03
N PHE A 70 7.00 -6.12 -17.80
CA PHE A 70 6.52 -7.18 -16.91
C PHE A 70 5.27 -6.73 -16.16
N THR A 71 4.34 -7.67 -15.94
CA THR A 71 3.01 -7.39 -15.40
C THR A 71 2.74 -8.05 -14.05
N TYR A 72 3.71 -8.79 -13.51
CA TYR A 72 3.75 -9.13 -12.09
C TYR A 72 4.77 -8.23 -11.41
N ASN A 73 4.31 -7.31 -10.56
CA ASN A 73 5.14 -6.35 -9.85
C ASN A 73 4.68 -6.32 -8.39
N HIS A 74 5.57 -6.67 -7.47
CA HIS A 74 5.16 -6.93 -6.10
C HIS A 74 6.24 -6.64 -5.07
N GLN A 75 5.87 -6.79 -3.80
CA GLN A 75 6.79 -6.79 -2.66
C GLN A 75 7.66 -5.52 -2.59
N PRO A 76 7.05 -4.33 -2.49
CA PRO A 76 7.81 -3.10 -2.47
C PRO A 76 8.45 -2.80 -1.11
N PHE A 77 9.53 -2.01 -1.13
CA PHE A 77 10.26 -1.49 0.03
C PHE A 77 10.52 0.01 -0.16
N LEU A 78 10.57 0.74 0.95
CA LEU A 78 10.79 2.19 0.95
C LEU A 78 11.92 2.57 1.91
N ALA A 79 12.76 3.51 1.48
CA ALA A 79 13.76 4.17 2.31
C ALA A 79 13.83 5.67 1.96
N TYR A 80 14.36 6.47 2.87
CA TYR A 80 14.66 7.88 2.61
C TYR A 80 16.12 8.17 2.96
N TRP A 81 16.90 8.59 1.97
CA TRP A 81 18.31 8.87 2.18
C TRP A 81 18.77 9.95 1.22
N ASN A 82 19.71 10.79 1.66
CA ASN A 82 20.30 11.85 0.83
C ASN A 82 19.24 12.68 0.06
N ASN A 83 18.23 13.18 0.79
CA ASN A 83 17.11 13.96 0.26
C ASN A 83 16.33 13.27 -0.87
N THR A 84 16.23 11.94 -0.82
CA THR A 84 15.64 11.13 -1.89
C THR A 84 14.86 9.95 -1.29
N TYR A 85 13.64 9.74 -1.76
CA TYR A 85 12.89 8.53 -1.57
C TYR A 85 13.40 7.45 -2.52
N TYR A 86 13.64 6.26 -2.01
CA TYR A 86 14.03 5.07 -2.76
C TYR A 86 12.97 4.00 -2.60
N LEU A 87 12.38 3.57 -3.71
CA LEU A 87 11.36 2.53 -3.73
C LEU A 87 11.82 1.37 -4.59
N GLN A 88 12.05 0.24 -3.94
CA GLN A 88 12.43 -1.01 -4.60
C GLN A 88 11.20 -1.92 -4.72
N PHE A 89 11.06 -2.65 -5.82
CA PHE A 89 10.08 -3.74 -5.95
C PHE A 89 10.63 -4.85 -6.87
N LEU A 90 10.13 -6.07 -6.72
CA LEU A 90 10.49 -7.18 -7.61
C LEU A 90 9.46 -7.35 -8.72
N SER A 91 9.90 -7.95 -9.81
CA SER A 91 9.06 -8.15 -10.99
C SER A 91 9.40 -9.45 -11.72
N ASN A 92 8.35 -10.06 -12.29
CA ASN A 92 8.39 -11.25 -13.13
C ASN A 92 7.51 -11.00 -14.38
N PRO A 93 7.74 -11.68 -15.52
CA PRO A 93 7.05 -11.38 -16.77
C PRO A 93 5.53 -11.31 -16.67
N VAL A 94 4.91 -12.31 -16.02
CA VAL A 94 3.45 -12.46 -15.99
C VAL A 94 2.87 -12.80 -14.62
N GLY A 95 3.57 -13.61 -13.81
CA GLY A 95 3.02 -14.13 -12.55
C GLY A 95 4.08 -14.45 -11.50
N GLU A 96 3.60 -14.75 -10.30
CA GLU A 96 4.43 -15.17 -9.18
C GLU A 96 5.16 -16.47 -9.53
N HIS A 97 6.45 -16.51 -9.22
CA HIS A 97 7.34 -17.64 -9.49
C HIS A 97 7.49 -18.05 -10.97
N ILE A 98 7.07 -17.17 -11.89
CA ILE A 98 7.35 -17.34 -13.32
C ILE A 98 8.62 -16.55 -13.65
N ALA A 99 9.71 -17.26 -13.95
CA ALA A 99 10.97 -16.67 -14.33
C ALA A 99 10.86 -15.91 -15.68
N GLU A 100 11.72 -14.95 -16.01
CA GLU A 100 12.93 -14.50 -15.29
C GLU A 100 12.64 -13.36 -14.29
N GLY A 101 13.07 -13.52 -13.03
CA GLY A 101 12.82 -12.51 -12.00
C GLY A 101 13.90 -11.44 -11.95
N LYS A 102 13.48 -10.17 -11.72
CA LYS A 102 14.38 -9.04 -11.48
C LYS A 102 13.86 -8.11 -10.38
N THR A 103 14.71 -7.20 -9.92
CA THR A 103 14.36 -6.17 -8.92
C THR A 103 14.67 -4.79 -9.47
N LEU A 104 13.70 -3.88 -9.31
CA LEU A 104 13.69 -2.54 -9.88
C LEU A 104 13.75 -1.48 -8.79
N LEU A 105 14.17 -0.28 -9.17
CA LEU A 105 14.19 0.92 -8.34
C LEU A 105 13.44 2.07 -9.01
N LEU A 106 12.65 2.78 -8.21
CA LEU A 106 12.13 4.12 -8.49
C LEU A 106 12.72 5.09 -7.45
N THR A 107 12.96 6.33 -7.86
CA THR A 107 13.41 7.39 -6.95
C THR A 107 12.53 8.62 -7.06
N SER A 108 12.43 9.39 -5.97
CA SER A 108 11.69 10.65 -5.96
C SER A 108 12.31 11.64 -4.98
N LYS A 109 12.24 12.94 -5.28
CA LYS A 109 12.66 14.00 -4.35
C LYS A 109 11.54 14.44 -3.40
N ASP A 110 10.29 14.30 -3.84
CA ASP A 110 9.11 14.82 -3.16
C ASP A 110 8.09 13.74 -2.78
N GLY A 111 8.36 12.47 -3.13
CA GLY A 111 7.48 11.33 -2.93
C GLY A 111 6.25 11.32 -3.85
N ARG A 112 6.15 12.26 -4.79
CA ARG A 112 5.00 12.42 -5.70
C ARG A 112 5.39 12.23 -7.17
N ASN A 113 6.53 12.79 -7.57
CA ASN A 113 7.09 12.65 -8.90
C ASN A 113 8.23 11.62 -8.86
N TRP A 114 8.01 10.48 -9.51
CA TRP A 114 8.91 9.34 -9.47
C TRP A 114 9.63 9.15 -10.81
N SER A 115 10.88 8.68 -10.77
CA SER A 115 11.65 8.28 -11.95
C SER A 115 11.01 7.08 -12.66
N ASN A 116 11.42 6.82 -13.90
CA ASN A 116 11.16 5.52 -14.54
C ASN A 116 11.85 4.38 -13.75
N PRO A 117 11.32 3.15 -13.83
CA PRO A 117 11.95 1.98 -13.21
C PRO A 117 13.34 1.74 -13.81
N THR A 118 14.32 1.49 -12.94
CA THR A 118 15.68 1.10 -13.33
C THR A 118 16.02 -0.27 -12.75
N ASP A 119 16.68 -1.13 -13.54
CA ASP A 119 17.16 -2.44 -13.07
C ASP A 119 18.17 -2.26 -11.93
N LEU A 120 17.77 -2.69 -10.73
CA LEU A 120 18.60 -2.63 -9.54
C LEU A 120 19.40 -3.92 -9.38
N PHE A 121 18.72 -5.05 -9.57
CA PHE A 121 19.29 -6.39 -9.67
C PHE A 121 18.70 -7.09 -10.89
N PRO A 122 19.53 -7.44 -11.90
CA PRO A 122 19.05 -8.02 -13.15
C PRO A 122 18.71 -9.50 -12.99
N THR A 123 18.26 -10.13 -14.07
CA THR A 123 17.97 -11.56 -14.10
C THR A 123 19.25 -12.39 -13.92
N TYR A 124 19.09 -13.57 -13.34
CA TYR A 124 20.21 -14.47 -13.01
C TYR A 124 19.92 -15.86 -13.57
N LEU A 125 20.79 -16.35 -14.46
CA LEU A 125 20.69 -17.69 -15.01
C LEU A 125 21.15 -18.71 -13.96
N VAL A 126 20.28 -19.65 -13.60
CA VAL A 126 20.60 -20.74 -12.67
C VAL A 126 21.62 -21.66 -13.33
N PRO A 127 22.70 -22.09 -12.65
CA PRO A 127 23.65 -23.01 -13.24
C PRO A 127 22.99 -24.31 -13.72
N GLU A 128 23.32 -24.72 -14.95
CA GLU A 128 22.83 -25.98 -15.50
C GLU A 128 23.17 -27.14 -14.56
N GLY A 129 22.20 -28.02 -14.32
CA GLY A 129 22.35 -29.15 -13.41
C GLY A 129 22.11 -28.84 -11.92
N PHE A 130 21.85 -27.58 -11.55
CA PHE A 130 21.40 -27.24 -10.20
C PHE A 130 20.16 -28.07 -9.82
N THR A 131 20.12 -28.57 -8.59
CA THR A 131 18.98 -29.30 -8.04
C THR A 131 18.86 -29.01 -6.54
N LYS A 132 17.67 -29.25 -5.99
CA LYS A 132 17.39 -29.05 -4.57
C LYS A 132 17.46 -30.39 -3.81
N PRO A 133 17.76 -30.38 -2.50
CA PRO A 133 17.69 -31.59 -1.68
C PRO A 133 16.36 -32.32 -1.83
N GLY A 134 16.41 -33.63 -2.10
CA GLY A 134 15.21 -34.47 -2.26
C GLY A 134 14.52 -34.38 -3.62
N ARG A 135 15.01 -33.56 -4.56
CA ARG A 135 14.50 -33.49 -5.94
C ARG A 135 15.37 -34.29 -6.90
N THR A 136 14.77 -34.80 -7.97
CA THR A 136 15.46 -35.57 -9.03
C THR A 136 15.61 -34.78 -10.32
N ASP A 137 14.75 -33.80 -10.53
CA ASP A 137 14.82 -32.85 -11.63
C ASP A 137 15.92 -31.80 -11.39
N LYS A 138 16.37 -31.18 -12.48
CA LYS A 138 17.51 -30.28 -12.49
C LYS A 138 17.23 -29.06 -13.37
N ALA A 139 17.87 -27.95 -13.05
CA ALA A 139 17.86 -26.76 -13.86
C ALA A 139 18.41 -27.05 -15.27
N GLY A 140 17.62 -26.74 -16.29
CA GLY A 140 18.07 -26.75 -17.69
C GLY A 140 18.87 -25.50 -18.06
N LYS A 141 19.32 -25.43 -19.31
CA LYS A 141 20.18 -24.35 -19.83
C LYS A 141 19.58 -22.94 -19.78
N ASN A 142 18.26 -22.82 -19.71
CA ASN A 142 17.52 -21.56 -19.77
C ASN A 142 16.66 -21.31 -18.54
N LEU A 143 16.95 -21.95 -17.39
CA LEU A 143 16.23 -21.67 -16.16
C LEU A 143 16.79 -20.41 -15.49
N TYR A 144 15.96 -19.41 -15.32
CA TYR A 144 16.31 -18.19 -14.59
C TYR A 144 15.80 -18.25 -13.15
N ALA A 145 16.54 -17.61 -12.26
CA ALA A 145 16.16 -17.44 -10.87
C ALA A 145 14.93 -16.53 -10.74
N ILE A 146 14.23 -16.69 -9.63
CA ILE A 146 13.11 -15.84 -9.23
C ILE A 146 13.59 -14.98 -8.07
N MET A 147 13.30 -13.69 -8.11
CA MET A 147 13.66 -12.81 -7.00
C MET A 147 12.60 -12.83 -5.92
N HIS A 148 13.04 -12.84 -4.67
CA HIS A 148 12.18 -12.70 -3.49
C HIS A 148 12.97 -12.08 -2.35
N GLN A 149 12.38 -11.18 -1.58
CA GLN A 149 13.02 -10.49 -0.46
C GLN A 149 11.99 -10.04 0.55
N ARG A 150 12.30 -10.03 1.85
CA ARG A 150 11.53 -9.25 2.85
C ARG A 150 12.25 -8.03 3.39
N MET A 151 13.40 -7.70 2.82
CA MET A 151 14.21 -6.54 3.16
C MET A 151 14.90 -5.98 1.91
N GLY A 152 14.66 -4.70 1.63
CA GLY A 152 15.19 -4.04 0.43
C GLY A 152 16.33 -3.06 0.64
N PHE A 153 16.44 -2.48 1.84
CA PHE A 153 17.39 -1.40 2.14
C PHE A 153 18.00 -1.52 3.53
N TYR A 154 19.22 -1.00 3.68
CA TYR A 154 19.89 -0.78 4.96
C TYR A 154 20.77 0.47 4.89
N HIS A 155 20.49 1.46 5.72
CA HIS A 155 21.37 2.63 5.90
C HIS A 155 22.35 2.35 7.04
N ALA A 156 23.62 2.17 6.69
CA ALA A 156 24.68 1.85 7.64
C ALA A 156 25.17 3.10 8.40
N LYS A 157 25.82 2.92 9.55
CA LYS A 157 26.34 4.04 10.37
C LYS A 157 27.41 4.87 9.68
N ASN A 158 28.11 4.29 8.70
CA ASN A 158 29.07 5.01 7.87
C ASN A 158 28.43 5.73 6.67
N ASP A 159 27.11 5.96 6.73
CA ASP A 159 26.29 6.70 5.77
C ASP A 159 26.19 6.05 4.38
N LYS A 160 26.56 4.77 4.24
CA LYS A 160 26.30 4.01 3.02
C LYS A 160 24.87 3.48 2.99
N LEU A 161 24.20 3.66 1.86
CA LEU A 161 22.91 3.01 1.59
C LEU A 161 23.14 1.69 0.84
N LEU A 162 22.92 0.58 1.53
CA LEU A 162 22.88 -0.73 0.92
C LEU A 162 21.47 -1.02 0.42
N THR A 163 21.38 -1.63 -0.76
CA THR A 163 20.17 -2.27 -1.25
C THR A 163 20.40 -3.76 -1.46
N LEU A 164 19.36 -4.57 -1.25
CA LEU A 164 19.49 -6.03 -1.17
C LEU A 164 18.45 -6.74 -2.02
N ALA A 165 18.82 -7.95 -2.43
CA ALA A 165 18.01 -8.82 -3.24
C ALA A 165 18.30 -10.29 -2.91
N TYR A 166 17.42 -11.22 -3.26
CA TYR A 166 17.72 -12.65 -3.14
C TYR A 166 17.23 -13.39 -4.38
N TYR A 167 18.07 -14.33 -4.83
CA TYR A 167 17.78 -15.19 -5.98
C TYR A 167 17.40 -16.58 -5.48
N GLY A 168 16.11 -16.89 -5.56
CA GLY A 168 15.55 -18.21 -5.34
C GLY A 168 15.46 -19.01 -6.63
N VAL A 169 15.21 -20.31 -6.51
CA VAL A 169 15.04 -21.21 -7.65
C VAL A 169 13.70 -21.90 -7.52
N ALA A 170 12.91 -21.88 -8.59
CA ALA A 170 11.77 -22.77 -8.76
C ALA A 170 12.05 -23.65 -9.99
N LEU A 171 12.16 -24.96 -9.81
CA LEU A 171 12.42 -25.91 -10.89
C LEU A 171 11.17 -26.18 -11.74
N ASP A 172 9.99 -25.88 -11.20
CA ASP A 172 8.69 -25.92 -11.89
C ASP A 172 7.75 -24.84 -11.32
N ALA A 173 6.55 -24.69 -11.90
CA ALA A 173 5.59 -23.64 -11.53
C ALA A 173 5.02 -23.74 -10.10
N LYS A 174 5.13 -24.90 -9.44
CA LYS A 174 4.66 -25.14 -8.06
C LYS A 174 5.80 -25.15 -7.05
N ASP A 175 7.06 -25.11 -7.51
CA ASP A 175 8.22 -25.07 -6.64
C ASP A 175 8.37 -23.71 -5.94
N ASP A 176 8.87 -23.71 -4.71
CA ASP A 176 8.97 -22.52 -3.88
C ASP A 176 10.39 -21.92 -3.96
N PRO A 177 10.57 -20.68 -4.44
CA PRO A 177 11.88 -20.03 -4.47
C PRO A 177 12.41 -19.61 -3.10
N ASN A 178 11.58 -19.59 -2.05
CA ASN A 178 11.95 -19.25 -0.67
C ASN A 178 11.86 -20.49 0.26
N ASP A 179 12.24 -21.65 -0.24
CA ASP A 179 12.29 -22.91 0.52
C ASP A 179 13.59 -23.10 1.33
N GLY A 180 14.52 -22.13 1.26
CA GLY A 180 15.85 -22.19 1.87
C GLY A 180 16.89 -22.91 1.00
N ASN A 181 16.56 -23.26 -0.25
CA ASN A 181 17.45 -23.94 -1.19
C ASN A 181 17.65 -23.13 -2.47
N GLY A 182 17.76 -21.79 -2.36
CA GLY A 182 18.03 -20.92 -3.50
C GLY A 182 19.52 -20.80 -3.84
N LEU A 183 19.88 -19.66 -4.44
CA LEU A 183 21.27 -19.32 -4.75
C LEU A 183 21.92 -18.52 -3.62
N GLY A 184 21.23 -17.48 -3.17
CA GLY A 184 21.71 -16.61 -2.11
C GLY A 184 21.23 -15.17 -2.23
N ARG A 185 21.61 -14.38 -1.23
CA ARG A 185 21.31 -12.96 -1.11
C ARG A 185 22.44 -12.13 -1.71
N VAL A 186 22.06 -11.11 -2.47
CA VAL A 186 22.96 -10.13 -3.07
C VAL A 186 22.74 -8.73 -2.49
N VAL A 187 23.79 -7.93 -2.58
CA VAL A 187 23.86 -6.56 -2.08
C VAL A 187 24.61 -5.68 -3.07
N ARG A 188 24.24 -4.41 -3.14
CA ARG A 188 25.05 -3.35 -3.75
C ARG A 188 24.83 -2.03 -3.02
N GLU A 189 25.74 -1.09 -3.22
CA GLU A 189 25.59 0.28 -2.71
C GLU A 189 24.84 1.16 -3.71
N ILE A 190 23.99 2.05 -3.19
CA ILE A 190 23.50 3.22 -3.90
C ILE A 190 24.33 4.42 -3.43
N HIS A 191 25.05 5.06 -4.36
CA HIS A 191 25.90 6.21 -4.07
C HIS A 191 25.10 7.51 -4.00
N LYS A 192 25.70 8.57 -3.42
CA LYS A 192 25.04 9.87 -3.21
C LYS A 192 24.60 10.55 -4.51
N ASP A 193 25.31 10.28 -5.61
CA ASP A 193 24.98 10.77 -6.95
C ASP A 193 23.88 9.94 -7.64
N GLY A 194 23.38 8.88 -7.00
CA GLY A 194 22.36 7.97 -7.53
C GLY A 194 22.93 6.81 -8.34
N SER A 195 24.23 6.77 -8.61
CA SER A 195 24.88 5.63 -9.27
C SER A 195 24.94 4.40 -8.36
N PHE A 196 25.14 3.22 -8.95
CA PHE A 196 25.16 1.96 -8.21
C PHE A 196 26.54 1.31 -8.21
N GLY A 197 27.01 0.91 -7.04
CA GLY A 197 28.20 0.07 -6.89
C GLY A 197 28.01 -1.33 -7.49
N PRO A 198 29.06 -2.14 -7.67
CA PRO A 198 28.94 -3.49 -8.20
C PRO A 198 28.06 -4.41 -7.32
N ILE A 199 27.47 -5.44 -7.93
CA ILE A 199 26.67 -6.44 -7.23
C ILE A 199 27.60 -7.49 -6.61
N TYR A 200 27.34 -7.84 -5.34
CA TYR A 200 28.01 -8.91 -4.63
C TYR A 200 27.00 -9.86 -4.00
N PHE A 201 27.37 -11.13 -3.84
CA PHE A 201 26.68 -11.97 -2.85
C PHE A 201 27.10 -11.56 -1.45
N ILE A 202 26.12 -11.32 -0.57
CA ILE A 202 26.35 -11.08 0.87
C ILE A 202 26.26 -12.36 1.68
N HIS A 203 25.44 -13.31 1.22
CA HIS A 203 25.19 -14.57 1.89
C HIS A 203 24.73 -15.62 0.88
N PHE A 204 25.30 -16.82 0.91
CA PHE A 204 24.93 -17.93 0.00
C PHE A 204 24.06 -18.95 0.73
N ASN A 205 23.16 -19.62 0.01
CA ASN A 205 22.52 -20.82 0.52
C ASN A 205 23.45 -22.02 0.38
N ALA A 206 23.38 -22.99 1.31
CA ALA A 206 24.18 -24.21 1.26
C ALA A 206 23.95 -25.06 0.00
N SER A 207 22.78 -24.92 -0.66
CA SER A 207 22.45 -25.59 -1.93
C SER A 207 23.26 -25.07 -3.11
N PHE A 208 23.90 -23.91 -3.00
CA PHE A 208 24.57 -23.24 -4.11
C PHE A 208 26.08 -23.39 -4.07
N ASN A 209 26.66 -23.78 -5.21
CA ASN A 209 28.12 -23.83 -5.35
C ASN A 209 28.67 -22.42 -5.63
N GLU A 210 29.26 -21.78 -4.62
CA GLU A 210 29.82 -20.42 -4.73
C GLU A 210 30.84 -20.26 -5.87
N LYS A 211 31.51 -21.35 -6.29
CA LYS A 211 32.49 -21.30 -7.40
C LYS A 211 31.84 -21.04 -8.76
N THR A 212 30.53 -21.27 -8.89
CA THR A 212 29.77 -20.99 -10.12
C THR A 212 29.02 -19.65 -10.04
N ALA A 213 29.22 -18.87 -8.96
CA ALA A 213 28.58 -17.58 -8.78
C ALA A 213 29.01 -16.57 -9.85
N LYS A 214 28.04 -15.93 -10.50
CA LYS A 214 28.27 -14.83 -11.46
C LYS A 214 28.82 -13.58 -10.78
N TYR A 215 28.40 -13.32 -9.55
CA TYR A 215 28.84 -12.17 -8.75
C TYR A 215 29.80 -12.62 -7.65
N PRO A 216 30.84 -11.82 -7.33
CA PRO A 216 31.76 -12.15 -6.27
C PRO A 216 31.12 -12.01 -4.88
N PHE A 217 31.71 -12.66 -3.88
CA PHE A 217 31.35 -12.45 -2.48
C PHE A 217 31.76 -11.04 -2.01
N TYR A 218 30.96 -10.39 -1.16
CA TYR A 218 31.14 -8.97 -0.79
C TYR A 218 32.51 -8.65 -0.19
N LYS A 219 33.14 -9.61 0.51
CA LYS A 219 34.50 -9.48 1.04
C LYS A 219 35.58 -9.30 -0.03
N LYS A 220 35.27 -9.54 -1.31
CA LYS A 220 36.16 -9.28 -2.44
C LYS A 220 36.11 -7.83 -2.94
N SER A 221 35.20 -7.01 -2.41
CA SER A 221 35.19 -5.57 -2.71
C SER A 221 36.50 -4.90 -2.28
N LYS A 222 36.93 -3.89 -3.04
CA LYS A 222 38.06 -3.03 -2.67
C LYS A 222 37.63 -1.88 -1.75
N ASP A 223 36.34 -1.60 -1.66
CA ASP A 223 35.77 -0.59 -0.76
C ASP A 223 35.61 -1.18 0.65
N LYS A 224 36.52 -0.80 1.55
CA LYS A 224 36.52 -1.23 2.95
C LYS A 224 35.30 -0.72 3.72
N ALA A 225 34.78 0.46 3.39
CA ALA A 225 33.61 1.02 4.04
C ALA A 225 32.34 0.27 3.59
N PHE A 226 32.28 -0.19 2.34
CA PHE A 226 31.20 -1.06 1.87
C PHE A 226 31.23 -2.42 2.59
N ILE A 227 32.40 -3.03 2.76
CA ILE A 227 32.55 -4.27 3.53
C ILE A 227 32.08 -4.07 4.97
N GLN A 228 32.49 -2.97 5.61
CA GLN A 228 32.07 -2.64 6.97
C GLN A 228 30.56 -2.48 7.09
N ALA A 229 29.91 -1.82 6.12
CA ALA A 229 28.46 -1.68 6.09
C ALA A 229 27.75 -3.04 5.96
N CYS A 230 28.28 -3.95 5.15
CA CYS A 230 27.75 -5.31 5.03
C CYS A 230 27.93 -6.11 6.33
N ASP A 231 29.09 -6.00 7.00
CA ASP A 231 29.35 -6.63 8.29
C ASP A 231 28.41 -6.11 9.38
N GLU A 232 28.16 -4.79 9.38
CA GLU A 232 27.21 -4.16 10.30
C GLU A 232 25.80 -4.73 10.12
N LEU A 233 25.36 -4.86 8.87
CA LEU A 233 24.07 -5.46 8.52
C LEU A 233 23.98 -6.90 9.04
N LEU A 234 24.96 -7.75 8.72
CA LEU A 234 25.00 -9.15 9.16
C LEU A 234 25.03 -9.30 10.69
N GLY A 235 25.61 -8.31 11.39
CA GLY A 235 25.62 -8.23 12.84
C GLY A 235 24.35 -7.66 13.48
N THR A 236 23.31 -7.31 12.70
CA THR A 236 22.09 -6.67 13.21
C THR A 236 20.91 -7.67 13.27
N PRO A 237 20.55 -8.21 14.45
CA PRO A 237 19.58 -9.31 14.58
C PRO A 237 18.20 -9.03 13.99
N LEU A 238 17.68 -7.81 14.17
CA LEU A 238 16.39 -7.40 13.60
C LEU A 238 16.40 -7.38 12.07
N MET A 239 17.56 -7.16 11.46
CA MET A 239 17.70 -7.25 10.00
C MET A 239 17.77 -8.70 9.55
N MET A 240 18.56 -9.53 10.24
CA MET A 240 18.66 -10.95 9.96
C MET A 240 17.32 -11.67 10.13
N GLN A 241 16.49 -11.25 11.08
CA GLN A 241 15.13 -11.81 11.23
C GLN A 241 14.26 -11.62 9.98
N GLN A 242 14.51 -10.60 9.15
CA GLN A 242 13.81 -10.41 7.88
C GLN A 242 14.23 -11.43 6.83
N TRP A 243 15.31 -12.19 7.02
CA TRP A 243 15.85 -13.11 6.02
C TRP A 243 15.43 -14.57 6.22
N VAL A 244 14.67 -14.87 7.28
CA VAL A 244 14.33 -16.24 7.70
C VAL A 244 13.60 -17.07 6.63
N GLU A 245 12.84 -16.42 5.74
CA GLU A 245 12.08 -17.14 4.70
C GLU A 245 13.02 -17.71 3.64
N GLU A 246 14.03 -16.95 3.23
CA GLU A 246 14.89 -17.29 2.10
C GLU A 246 16.20 -17.97 2.52
N SER A 247 16.64 -17.77 3.76
CA SER A 247 17.88 -18.36 4.28
C SER A 247 17.72 -19.85 4.57
N ASP A 248 18.86 -20.53 4.72
CA ASP A 248 18.89 -21.92 5.15
C ASP A 248 18.13 -22.08 6.46
N ARG A 249 17.41 -23.20 6.64
CA ARG A 249 16.46 -23.40 7.76
C ARG A 249 17.12 -23.43 9.15
N ASN A 250 18.43 -23.57 9.19
CA ASN A 250 19.27 -23.61 10.39
C ASN A 250 20.35 -22.52 10.38
N ASP A 251 20.18 -21.47 9.57
CA ASP A 251 21.17 -20.41 9.42
C ASP A 251 21.43 -19.70 10.75
N PRO A 252 22.66 -19.74 11.29
CA PRO A 252 22.98 -19.20 12.61
C PRO A 252 22.83 -17.67 12.71
N LEU A 253 22.74 -16.95 11.59
CA LEU A 253 22.47 -15.51 11.60
C LEU A 253 21.03 -15.18 12.02
N ILE A 254 20.10 -16.12 11.84
CA ILE A 254 18.67 -15.91 12.06
C ILE A 254 18.31 -16.12 13.53
N PRO A 255 17.82 -15.11 14.27
CA PRO A 255 17.54 -15.25 15.69
C PRO A 255 16.38 -16.20 16.01
N LEU A 256 15.25 -16.06 15.31
CA LEU A 256 14.11 -16.97 15.39
C LEU A 256 14.07 -17.83 14.12
N GLN A 257 14.43 -19.10 14.28
CA GLN A 257 14.49 -20.11 13.21
C GLN A 257 13.12 -20.57 12.70
N ARG A 258 12.03 -20.26 13.42
CA ARG A 258 10.68 -20.57 12.94
C ARG A 258 10.44 -19.78 11.64
N PRO A 259 9.94 -20.39 10.55
CA PRO A 259 9.75 -19.73 9.25
C PRO A 259 8.51 -18.82 9.22
N VAL A 260 8.45 -17.87 10.16
CA VAL A 260 7.47 -16.79 10.19
C VAL A 260 7.75 -15.78 9.08
N LYS A 261 6.70 -15.16 8.54
CA LYS A 261 6.79 -14.46 7.26
C LYS A 261 6.70 -12.94 7.36
N ALA A 262 7.51 -12.24 6.58
CA ALA A 262 7.49 -10.80 6.37
C ALA A 262 7.64 -9.97 7.65
N PHE A 263 8.69 -10.23 8.42
CA PHE A 263 8.99 -9.52 9.67
C PHE A 263 8.97 -7.99 9.51
N SER A 264 8.24 -7.30 10.38
CA SER A 264 8.34 -5.86 10.65
C SER A 264 8.46 -5.66 12.16
N PHE A 265 8.94 -4.50 12.59
CA PHE A 265 9.12 -4.22 14.01
C PHE A 265 9.09 -2.73 14.29
N TYR A 266 8.90 -2.40 15.57
CA TYR A 266 9.12 -1.06 16.12
C TYR A 266 9.56 -1.13 17.58
N ARG A 267 10.17 -0.05 18.07
CA ARG A 267 10.57 0.12 19.48
C ARG A 267 9.53 0.86 20.31
N LEU A 268 9.16 0.24 21.43
CA LEU A 268 8.36 0.86 22.49
C LEU A 268 9.16 1.95 23.21
N ASN A 269 8.47 2.83 23.93
CA ASN A 269 9.09 3.90 24.71
C ASN A 269 10.02 3.36 25.83
N ASP A 270 9.77 2.15 26.31
CA ASP A 270 10.60 1.47 27.31
C ASP A 270 11.79 0.68 26.71
N GLY A 271 12.01 0.79 25.39
CA GLY A 271 13.11 0.15 24.68
C GLY A 271 12.85 -1.29 24.24
N ARG A 272 11.74 -1.92 24.64
CA ARG A 272 11.36 -3.23 24.10
C ARG A 272 11.04 -3.13 22.61
N VAL A 273 11.29 -4.20 21.87
CA VAL A 273 10.96 -4.31 20.45
C VAL A 273 9.72 -5.16 20.30
N VAL A 274 8.73 -4.67 19.57
CA VAL A 274 7.60 -5.45 19.08
C VAL A 274 7.95 -5.99 17.70
N GLY A 275 7.76 -7.30 17.51
CA GLY A 275 7.86 -7.96 16.21
C GLY A 275 6.49 -8.31 15.66
N LEU A 276 6.29 -8.10 14.36
CA LEU A 276 5.05 -8.41 13.63
C LEU A 276 5.38 -9.20 12.36
N TRP A 277 4.55 -10.18 12.04
CA TRP A 277 4.64 -11.01 10.84
C TRP A 277 3.25 -11.17 10.21
N LYS A 278 3.17 -11.80 9.03
CA LYS A 278 1.88 -12.19 8.41
C LYS A 278 0.93 -12.85 9.43
N HIS A 279 -0.37 -12.74 9.19
CA HIS A 279 -1.46 -13.15 10.09
C HIS A 279 -1.53 -12.37 11.40
N ALA A 280 -0.91 -11.19 11.43
CA ALA A 280 -0.63 -10.43 12.64
C ALA A 280 -0.02 -11.30 13.75
N LEU A 281 0.85 -12.25 13.40
CA LEU A 281 1.65 -12.93 14.42
C LEU A 281 2.54 -11.88 15.08
N THR A 282 2.67 -11.95 16.40
CA THR A 282 3.42 -10.99 17.19
C THR A 282 4.23 -11.67 18.29
N SER A 283 5.34 -11.03 18.65
CA SER A 283 6.17 -11.35 19.81
C SER A 283 6.91 -10.09 20.23
N MET A 284 7.62 -10.16 21.36
CA MET A 284 8.38 -9.05 21.90
C MET A 284 9.81 -9.47 22.24
N SER A 285 10.74 -8.52 22.19
CA SER A 285 12.14 -8.71 22.52
C SER A 285 12.62 -7.62 23.46
N LYS A 286 13.44 -8.01 24.44
CA LYS A 286 14.10 -7.10 25.41
C LYS A 286 15.57 -6.83 25.06
N ASP A 287 16.09 -7.45 24.02
CA ASP A 287 17.52 -7.49 23.68
C ASP A 287 17.78 -7.18 22.20
N ASN A 288 16.92 -6.33 21.61
CA ASN A 288 16.99 -5.91 20.20
C ASN A 288 16.94 -7.08 19.21
N GLY A 289 16.03 -8.02 19.43
CA GLY A 289 15.71 -9.12 18.51
C GLY A 289 16.67 -10.30 18.57
N LYS A 290 17.57 -10.38 19.57
CA LYS A 290 18.41 -11.57 19.76
C LYS A 290 17.59 -12.75 20.29
N THR A 291 16.66 -12.46 21.20
CA THR A 291 15.69 -13.43 21.71
C THR A 291 14.28 -12.85 21.70
N TRP A 292 13.30 -13.74 21.64
CA TRP A 292 11.87 -13.42 21.62
C TRP A 292 11.20 -14.02 22.84
N GLN A 293 10.38 -13.23 23.53
CA GLN A 293 9.75 -13.60 24.82
C GLN A 293 8.85 -14.83 24.69
N TYR A 294 8.25 -15.05 23.52
CA TYR A 294 7.42 -16.20 23.21
C TYR A 294 7.46 -16.49 21.70
N SER A 295 7.15 -17.74 21.32
CA SER A 295 6.96 -18.10 19.91
C SER A 295 5.82 -17.25 19.33
N PRO A 296 5.95 -16.64 18.13
CA PRO A 296 4.94 -15.71 17.64
C PRO A 296 3.52 -16.29 17.56
N LEU A 297 2.55 -15.56 18.12
CA LEU A 297 1.13 -15.91 18.16
C LEU A 297 0.30 -14.79 17.53
N ARG A 298 -0.92 -15.08 17.06
CA ARG A 298 -1.80 -14.04 16.49
C ARG A 298 -2.10 -12.97 17.54
N ALA A 299 -1.92 -11.71 17.18
CA ALA A 299 -2.26 -10.56 18.00
C ALA A 299 -3.78 -10.56 18.26
N PRO A 300 -4.24 -10.59 19.53
CA PRO A 300 -5.67 -10.61 19.84
C PRO A 300 -6.43 -9.45 19.21
N GLY A 301 -7.63 -9.73 18.69
CA GLY A 301 -8.53 -8.74 18.07
C GLY A 301 -8.13 -8.27 16.66
N PHE A 302 -6.89 -8.45 16.23
CA PHE A 302 -6.50 -8.10 14.86
C PHE A 302 -7.12 -9.09 13.87
N VAL A 303 -7.92 -8.57 12.94
CA VAL A 303 -8.32 -9.29 11.73
C VAL A 303 -7.23 -9.08 10.70
N ASN A 304 -6.42 -10.11 10.40
CA ASN A 304 -5.39 -10.05 9.37
C ASN A 304 -5.03 -11.44 8.87
N SER A 305 -4.71 -11.52 7.58
CA SER A 305 -4.39 -12.75 6.89
C SER A 305 -3.00 -12.70 6.23
N ASN A 306 -2.90 -13.14 4.98
CA ASN A 306 -1.64 -13.42 4.30
C ASN A 306 -0.94 -12.21 3.64
N ALA A 307 -1.56 -11.03 3.65
CA ALA A 307 -1.13 -9.88 2.84
C ALA A 307 -0.19 -8.88 3.57
N LYS A 308 0.50 -9.36 4.62
CA LYS A 308 1.36 -8.61 5.56
C LYS A 308 0.58 -7.70 6.51
N ILE A 309 1.31 -7.26 7.54
CA ILE A 309 1.01 -6.16 8.44
C ILE A 309 2.32 -5.38 8.60
N TRP A 310 2.21 -4.05 8.61
CA TRP A 310 3.31 -3.14 8.90
C TRP A 310 3.04 -2.46 10.23
N GLY A 311 4.05 -2.29 11.07
CA GLY A 311 3.96 -1.50 12.30
C GLY A 311 5.12 -0.52 12.40
N GLN A 312 4.84 0.68 12.89
CA GLN A 312 5.89 1.68 13.16
C GLN A 312 5.50 2.62 14.30
N LYS A 313 6.50 3.27 14.87
CA LYS A 313 6.31 4.48 15.66
C LYS A 313 6.08 5.68 14.73
N THR A 314 5.14 6.56 15.08
CA THR A 314 4.84 7.78 14.33
C THR A 314 5.63 8.97 14.89
N SER A 315 5.75 10.03 14.09
CA SER A 315 6.60 11.19 14.41
C SER A 315 6.09 12.06 15.57
N ASP A 316 4.84 11.85 16.00
CA ASP A 316 4.21 12.41 17.20
C ASP A 316 4.41 11.53 18.45
N GLY A 317 5.19 10.44 18.35
CA GLY A 317 5.52 9.55 19.46
C GLY A 317 4.50 8.44 19.73
N ARG A 318 3.41 8.39 18.96
CA ARG A 318 2.40 7.32 18.98
C ARG A 318 2.85 6.15 18.08
N TYR A 319 1.95 5.20 17.86
CA TYR A 319 2.20 3.99 17.08
C TYR A 319 1.07 3.74 16.08
N ALA A 320 1.42 3.16 14.94
CA ALA A 320 0.47 2.79 13.90
C ALA A 320 0.76 1.38 13.37
N THR A 321 -0.30 0.64 13.05
CA THR A 321 -0.22 -0.58 12.23
C THR A 321 -1.03 -0.40 10.97
N VAL A 322 -0.50 -0.83 9.83
CA VAL A 322 -1.15 -0.75 8.52
C VAL A 322 -1.26 -2.15 7.93
N TYR A 323 -2.45 -2.55 7.53
CA TYR A 323 -2.74 -3.93 7.11
C TYR A 323 -4.05 -4.01 6.34
N ASN A 324 -4.32 -5.17 5.75
CA ASN A 324 -5.66 -5.53 5.30
C ASN A 324 -6.44 -6.10 6.50
N PRO A 325 -7.51 -5.41 6.99
CA PRO A 325 -8.30 -5.84 8.13
C PRO A 325 -9.32 -6.91 7.74
N SER A 326 -8.89 -7.92 6.98
CA SER A 326 -9.74 -8.85 6.25
C SER A 326 -8.98 -10.15 5.91
N GLU A 327 -9.73 -11.20 5.58
CA GLU A 327 -9.18 -12.39 4.90
C GLU A 327 -8.94 -12.14 3.41
N PHE A 328 -9.61 -11.13 2.83
CA PHE A 328 -9.33 -10.58 1.52
C PHE A 328 -8.22 -9.52 1.59
N ARG A 329 -7.64 -9.13 0.44
CA ARG A 329 -6.57 -8.13 0.39
C ARG A 329 -7.08 -6.71 0.15
N TRP A 330 -8.28 -6.41 0.67
CA TRP A 330 -8.85 -5.06 0.73
C TRP A 330 -9.68 -4.88 2.02
N PRO A 331 -9.89 -3.63 2.46
CA PRO A 331 -9.14 -2.42 2.10
C PRO A 331 -7.69 -2.48 2.61
N LEU A 332 -6.90 -1.44 2.37
CA LEU A 332 -5.72 -1.13 3.21
C LEU A 332 -6.15 -0.14 4.31
N ALA A 333 -5.91 -0.47 5.57
CA ALA A 333 -6.36 0.29 6.73
C ALA A 333 -5.23 0.54 7.73
N VAL A 334 -5.40 1.56 8.59
CA VAL A 334 -4.48 1.93 9.67
C VAL A 334 -5.20 1.89 11.03
N SER A 335 -4.53 1.30 12.02
CA SER A 335 -4.93 1.34 13.43
C SER A 335 -3.90 2.11 14.24
N THR A 336 -4.34 2.94 15.19
CA THR A 336 -3.43 3.76 16.03
C THR A 336 -3.38 3.28 17.48
N SER A 337 -2.27 3.55 18.15
CA SER A 337 -2.03 3.21 19.56
C SER A 337 -1.18 4.28 20.24
N ASN A 338 -1.45 4.54 21.53
CA ASN A 338 -0.67 5.47 22.34
C ASN A 338 0.58 4.83 22.95
N ASP A 339 0.55 3.52 23.18
CA ASP A 339 1.58 2.77 23.90
C ASP A 339 2.30 1.73 23.02
N GLY A 340 1.81 1.50 21.80
CA GLY A 340 2.35 0.50 20.88
C GLY A 340 1.89 -0.92 21.19
N LEU A 341 0.94 -1.10 22.09
CA LEU A 341 0.38 -2.42 22.44
C LEU A 341 -1.14 -2.45 22.28
N ASN A 342 -1.84 -1.41 22.73
CA ASN A 342 -3.30 -1.29 22.69
C ASN A 342 -3.73 -0.43 21.50
N TYR A 343 -4.22 -1.06 20.44
CA TYR A 343 -4.72 -0.38 19.24
C TYR A 343 -6.24 -0.17 19.32
N THR A 344 -6.71 1.06 19.13
CA THR A 344 -8.10 1.46 19.48
C THR A 344 -8.99 1.79 18.29
N ASP A 345 -8.41 2.20 17.17
CA ASP A 345 -9.15 2.69 16.00
C ASP A 345 -8.80 1.86 14.76
N LEU A 346 -9.64 1.95 13.72
CA LEU A 346 -9.41 1.34 12.41
C LEU A 346 -9.92 2.28 11.31
N LEU A 347 -9.00 2.89 10.56
CA LEU A 347 -9.27 3.92 9.55
C LEU A 347 -8.81 3.49 8.15
N LEU A 348 -9.45 4.00 7.12
CA LEU A 348 -9.13 3.67 5.73
C LEU A 348 -7.89 4.44 5.25
N VAL A 349 -6.92 3.72 4.67
CA VAL A 349 -5.80 4.28 3.91
C VAL A 349 -6.13 4.25 2.41
N ASN A 350 -6.46 3.06 1.89
CA ASN A 350 -6.89 2.88 0.50
C ASN A 350 -8.08 1.92 0.42
N GLY A 351 -9.18 2.37 -0.19
CA GLY A 351 -10.38 1.59 -0.40
C GLY A 351 -10.74 1.35 -1.86
N GLU A 352 -9.81 1.65 -2.77
CA GLU A 352 -9.96 1.39 -4.19
C GLU A 352 -9.28 0.08 -4.56
N VAL A 353 -9.90 -0.66 -5.48
CA VAL A 353 -9.32 -1.86 -6.10
C VAL A 353 -9.35 -1.66 -7.61
N THR A 354 -8.17 -1.62 -8.23
CA THR A 354 -8.10 -1.51 -9.69
C THR A 354 -8.52 -2.80 -10.35
N THR A 355 -8.99 -2.72 -11.61
CA THR A 355 -9.09 -3.92 -12.43
C THR A 355 -7.70 -4.52 -12.59
N MET A 356 -7.56 -5.82 -12.32
CA MET A 356 -6.33 -6.54 -12.66
C MET A 356 -6.30 -6.69 -14.18
N ARG A 357 -5.41 -5.97 -14.84
CA ARG A 357 -5.42 -5.90 -16.31
C ARG A 357 -4.80 -7.14 -16.93
N TYR A 358 -3.80 -7.71 -16.26
CA TYR A 358 -3.07 -8.86 -16.73
C TYR A 358 -3.22 -10.04 -15.78
N GLY A 359 -3.68 -11.18 -16.28
CA GLY A 359 -3.75 -12.42 -15.51
C GLY A 359 -2.35 -12.95 -15.18
N GLY A 360 -2.26 -13.83 -14.19
CA GLY A 360 -0.98 -14.45 -13.84
C GLY A 360 -0.98 -15.26 -12.55
N ASN A 361 -0.08 -16.23 -12.48
CA ASN A 361 0.05 -17.16 -11.37
C ASN A 361 0.11 -16.42 -10.01
N TYR A 362 -0.75 -16.83 -9.08
CA TYR A 362 -0.93 -16.27 -7.74
C TYR A 362 -1.09 -14.73 -7.67
N LYS A 363 -1.46 -14.05 -8.76
CA LYS A 363 -1.96 -12.68 -8.67
C LYS A 363 -3.32 -12.71 -8.00
N SER A 364 -3.58 -11.71 -7.18
CA SER A 364 -4.77 -11.66 -6.32
C SER A 364 -5.15 -10.22 -6.10
N TYR A 365 -6.44 -9.91 -6.04
CA TYR A 365 -6.92 -8.54 -6.07
C TYR A 365 -6.63 -7.73 -4.80
N GLY A 366 -6.52 -6.41 -4.96
CA GLY A 366 -6.52 -5.41 -3.88
C GLY A 366 -5.15 -4.83 -3.50
N PRO A 367 -5.14 -3.73 -2.71
CA PRO A 367 -3.93 -3.11 -2.19
C PRO A 367 -3.32 -3.97 -1.10
N GLN A 368 -2.06 -4.37 -1.26
CA GLN A 368 -1.49 -5.47 -0.48
C GLN A 368 0.02 -5.37 -0.31
N TYR A 369 0.55 -6.15 0.64
CA TYR A 369 1.98 -6.23 0.94
C TYR A 369 2.58 -4.91 1.40
N VAL A 370 1.79 -4.17 2.20
CA VAL A 370 2.22 -2.89 2.75
C VAL A 370 3.54 -2.97 3.50
N ARG A 371 4.39 -1.96 3.27
CA ARG A 371 5.65 -1.73 3.96
C ARG A 371 5.85 -0.22 4.13
N GLY A 372 6.52 0.18 5.20
CA GLY A 372 6.98 1.57 5.38
C GLY A 372 8.50 1.65 5.40
N ILE A 373 9.01 2.75 5.95
CA ILE A 373 10.44 2.96 6.16
C ILE A 373 10.84 2.30 7.48
N VAL A 374 11.73 1.30 7.41
CA VAL A 374 12.28 0.62 8.58
C VAL A 374 13.07 1.60 9.45
N GLU A 375 12.98 1.45 10.78
CA GLU A 375 13.79 2.25 11.71
C GLU A 375 15.28 2.22 11.30
N GLY A 376 15.86 3.41 11.14
CA GLY A 376 17.25 3.59 10.69
C GLY A 376 17.39 3.84 9.17
N ASN A 377 16.41 3.45 8.34
CA ASN A 377 16.47 3.65 6.88
C ASN A 377 15.95 5.03 6.42
N GLY A 378 16.11 6.05 7.26
CA GLY A 378 15.75 7.43 6.95
C GLY A 378 14.63 8.03 7.78
N VAL A 379 14.63 9.36 7.85
CA VAL A 379 13.54 10.18 8.39
C VAL A 379 13.10 11.14 7.30
N VAL A 380 11.82 11.09 6.94
CA VAL A 380 11.23 11.97 5.92
C VAL A 380 11.04 13.40 6.47
N PRO A 381 11.21 14.44 5.63
CA PRO A 381 11.20 15.83 6.09
C PRO A 381 9.81 16.32 6.52
N ASP A 382 8.74 15.79 5.91
CA ASP A 382 7.36 16.16 6.24
C ASP A 382 6.84 15.48 7.50
N ARG A 383 7.61 14.54 8.07
CA ARG A 383 7.29 13.76 9.28
C ARG A 383 5.99 12.96 9.16
N ASN A 384 5.45 12.77 7.97
CA ASN A 384 4.27 11.96 7.74
C ASN A 384 4.64 10.47 7.71
N MET A 385 3.64 9.61 7.81
CA MET A 385 3.85 8.18 7.64
C MET A 385 3.78 7.83 6.15
N TRP A 386 4.92 7.42 5.60
CA TRP A 386 5.04 6.96 4.21
C TRP A 386 4.99 5.44 4.11
N LEU A 387 4.19 4.97 3.17
CA LEU A 387 3.90 3.57 2.93
C LEU A 387 4.10 3.26 1.45
N THR A 388 4.42 2.02 1.14
CA THR A 388 4.36 1.45 -0.21
C THR A 388 3.65 0.11 -0.17
N TYR A 389 2.94 -0.20 -1.25
CA TYR A 389 2.19 -1.44 -1.43
C TYR A 389 2.04 -1.68 -2.94
N SER A 390 1.66 -2.91 -3.31
CA SER A 390 1.24 -3.19 -4.69
C SER A 390 -0.27 -3.25 -4.76
N MET A 391 -0.85 -2.94 -5.92
CA MET A 391 -2.23 -3.24 -6.26
C MET A 391 -2.25 -4.46 -7.19
N ASN A 392 -3.03 -5.49 -6.85
CA ASN A 392 -3.20 -6.71 -7.66
C ASN A 392 -1.91 -7.51 -7.95
N LYS A 393 -0.79 -7.18 -7.27
CA LYS A 393 0.57 -7.61 -7.67
C LYS A 393 0.92 -7.22 -9.12
N GLU A 394 0.43 -6.06 -9.57
CA GLU A 394 0.56 -5.57 -10.94
C GLU A 394 1.12 -4.15 -10.97
N ASP A 395 0.53 -3.26 -10.17
CA ASP A 395 0.93 -1.86 -10.07
C ASP A 395 1.58 -1.58 -8.71
N ILE A 396 2.49 -0.61 -8.69
CA ILE A 396 3.16 -0.19 -7.45
C ILE A 396 2.65 1.19 -7.03
N TRP A 397 2.42 1.32 -5.74
CA TRP A 397 1.81 2.48 -5.12
C TRP A 397 2.59 2.95 -3.91
N THR A 398 2.42 4.23 -3.60
CA THR A 398 2.78 4.81 -2.31
C THR A 398 1.55 5.44 -1.66
N ALA A 399 1.57 5.53 -0.33
CA ALA A 399 0.64 6.35 0.40
C ALA A 399 1.39 7.23 1.41
N VAL A 400 0.95 8.48 1.53
CA VAL A 400 1.33 9.38 2.61
C VAL A 400 0.11 9.58 3.52
N VAL A 401 0.27 9.26 4.80
CA VAL A 401 -0.74 9.42 5.84
C VAL A 401 -0.27 10.51 6.79
N PRO A 402 -1.01 11.64 6.92
CA PRO A 402 -0.62 12.73 7.79
C PRO A 402 -0.47 12.32 9.26
N VAL A 403 0.53 12.87 9.95
CA VAL A 403 0.75 12.67 11.40
C VAL A 403 0.62 14.03 12.11
N PRO A 404 -0.23 14.18 13.14
CA PRO A 404 -1.04 13.13 13.79
C PRO A 404 -2.17 12.62 12.91
N ILE A 405 -2.43 11.31 12.99
CA ILE A 405 -3.48 10.63 12.23
C ILE A 405 -4.84 11.00 12.83
N LYS A 406 -5.74 11.53 12.00
CA LYS A 406 -7.10 11.97 12.40
C LYS A 406 -8.18 11.22 11.62
N SER A 407 -9.33 11.02 12.27
CA SER A 407 -10.53 10.41 11.68
C SER A 407 -11.66 11.41 11.43
N THR A 408 -11.59 12.61 12.02
CA THR A 408 -12.63 13.63 11.95
C THR A 408 -12.09 15.00 11.55
N VAL A 409 -13.00 15.84 11.08
CA VAL A 409 -12.81 17.28 10.86
C VAL A 409 -13.92 17.98 11.64
N ASP A 410 -13.55 18.82 12.61
CA ASP A 410 -14.54 19.43 13.50
C ASP A 410 -14.90 20.88 13.10
N GLU A 411 -14.07 21.49 12.25
CA GLU A 411 -14.24 22.86 11.77
C GLU A 411 -14.99 22.91 10.43
N ALA A 412 -15.59 24.07 10.13
CA ALA A 412 -16.14 24.34 8.81
C ALA A 412 -15.03 24.30 7.75
N VAL A 413 -15.36 23.79 6.56
CA VAL A 413 -14.42 23.73 5.44
C VAL A 413 -14.59 24.96 4.57
N ASN A 414 -13.47 25.58 4.19
CA ASN A 414 -13.40 26.71 3.26
C ASN A 414 -12.11 26.63 2.45
N ASP A 415 -12.08 25.69 1.52
CA ASP A 415 -10.96 25.44 0.64
C ASP A 415 -11.12 26.29 -0.64
N ASP A 416 -10.13 27.10 -0.95
CA ASP A 416 -10.06 27.95 -2.14
C ASP A 416 -8.69 27.77 -2.77
N PHE A 417 -8.62 26.97 -3.84
CA PHE A 417 -7.34 26.62 -4.46
C PHE A 417 -6.64 27.84 -5.10
N ALA A 418 -7.30 28.99 -5.24
CA ALA A 418 -6.63 30.23 -5.62
C ALA A 418 -5.94 30.95 -4.44
N LYS A 419 -6.30 30.63 -3.20
CA LYS A 419 -5.81 31.31 -1.98
C LYS A 419 -5.01 30.42 -1.04
N ASN A 420 -5.42 29.16 -0.84
CA ASN A 420 -4.83 28.26 0.15
C ASN A 420 -4.55 26.84 -0.40
N ALA A 421 -4.15 26.74 -1.67
CA ALA A 421 -4.02 25.48 -2.42
C ALA A 421 -3.28 24.35 -1.69
N VAL A 422 -2.11 24.63 -1.11
CA VAL A 422 -1.28 23.62 -0.42
C VAL A 422 -1.97 23.11 0.85
N GLN A 423 -2.48 24.04 1.67
CA GLN A 423 -3.20 23.69 2.91
C GLN A 423 -4.47 22.91 2.59
N ALA A 424 -5.25 23.39 1.60
CA ALA A 424 -6.43 22.70 1.11
C ALA A 424 -6.05 21.28 0.70
N TYR A 425 -5.15 21.11 -0.27
CA TYR A 425 -4.76 19.80 -0.81
C TYR A 425 -4.31 18.80 0.27
N ASN A 426 -3.56 19.24 1.28
CA ASN A 426 -3.12 18.38 2.39
C ASN A 426 -4.27 17.89 3.28
N ASN A 427 -5.42 18.57 3.28
CA ASN A 427 -6.63 18.14 3.99
C ASN A 427 -7.57 17.27 3.14
N TRP A 428 -7.26 17.10 1.86
CA TRP A 428 -8.01 16.22 0.96
C TRP A 428 -7.41 14.82 0.95
N ASN A 429 -8.28 13.81 0.92
CA ASN A 429 -7.92 12.44 0.65
C ASN A 429 -7.83 12.24 -0.86
N ILE A 430 -6.68 11.82 -1.36
CA ILE A 430 -6.38 11.76 -2.79
C ILE A 430 -6.14 10.31 -3.21
N TYR A 431 -6.71 9.92 -4.33
CA TYR A 431 -6.38 8.70 -5.06
C TYR A 431 -6.01 9.10 -6.49
N SER A 432 -4.73 8.96 -6.83
CA SER A 432 -4.14 9.48 -8.06
C SER A 432 -3.36 8.39 -8.81
N PRO A 433 -4.04 7.59 -9.64
CA PRO A 433 -3.40 6.80 -10.70
C PRO A 433 -2.51 7.65 -11.63
N LEU A 434 -1.56 7.03 -12.30
CA LEU A 434 -0.69 7.71 -13.28
C LEU A 434 -1.46 8.18 -14.52
N TRP A 435 -2.47 7.40 -14.94
CA TRP A 435 -3.34 7.73 -16.08
C TRP A 435 -4.68 8.34 -15.68
N ALA A 436 -4.91 8.53 -14.38
CA ALA A 436 -6.08 9.21 -13.86
C ALA A 436 -5.72 10.07 -12.64
N SER A 437 -4.99 11.16 -12.85
CA SER A 437 -4.35 11.90 -11.75
C SER A 437 -5.29 12.89 -11.05
N ALA A 438 -5.07 13.09 -9.74
CA ALA A 438 -5.70 14.15 -8.94
C ALA A 438 -4.62 15.04 -8.28
N LYS A 439 -4.37 16.21 -8.85
CA LYS A 439 -3.24 17.09 -8.48
C LYS A 439 -3.67 18.55 -8.45
N VAL A 440 -2.99 19.36 -7.63
CA VAL A 440 -3.13 20.81 -7.72
C VAL A 440 -2.33 21.31 -8.92
N GLU A 441 -3.01 21.99 -9.85
CA GLU A 441 -2.42 22.71 -10.97
C GLU A 441 -2.91 24.17 -10.89
N GLU A 442 -1.97 25.10 -10.78
CA GLU A 442 -2.24 26.54 -10.61
C GLU A 442 -3.19 26.86 -9.45
N LYS A 443 -4.48 27.07 -9.73
CA LYS A 443 -5.52 27.52 -8.80
C LYS A 443 -6.68 26.53 -8.68
N ALA A 444 -6.45 25.26 -9.02
CA ALA A 444 -7.46 24.22 -8.98
C ALA A 444 -6.88 22.87 -8.57
N LEU A 445 -7.70 22.05 -7.91
CA LEU A 445 -7.51 20.61 -7.88
C LEU A 445 -8.05 20.03 -9.19
N VAL A 446 -7.14 19.53 -10.03
CA VAL A 446 -7.41 19.00 -11.36
C VAL A 446 -7.46 17.48 -11.31
N LEU A 447 -8.59 16.94 -11.76
CA LEU A 447 -8.79 15.50 -11.97
C LEU A 447 -8.70 15.25 -13.48
N ARG A 448 -7.69 14.49 -13.91
CA ARG A 448 -7.49 14.03 -15.29
C ARG A 448 -7.79 12.55 -15.35
N ASP A 449 -8.35 12.06 -16.44
CA ASP A 449 -8.64 10.64 -16.59
C ASP A 449 -8.59 10.19 -18.05
N LYS A 450 -7.65 9.28 -18.33
CA LYS A 450 -7.54 8.53 -19.59
C LYS A 450 -7.38 7.03 -19.34
N ASP A 451 -7.63 6.56 -18.12
CA ASP A 451 -7.46 5.15 -17.74
C ASP A 451 -8.79 4.40 -17.86
N PRO A 452 -8.96 3.47 -18.80
CA PRO A 452 -10.19 2.68 -18.90
C PRO A 452 -10.40 1.74 -17.70
N PHE A 453 -9.37 1.50 -16.89
CA PHE A 453 -9.38 0.53 -15.80
C PHE A 453 -9.32 1.17 -14.42
N ASP A 454 -9.24 2.51 -14.36
CA ASP A 454 -9.14 3.27 -13.12
C ASP A 454 -9.80 4.64 -13.21
N TYR A 455 -9.69 5.44 -12.14
CA TYR A 455 -10.17 6.82 -12.11
C TYR A 455 -9.42 7.67 -11.11
N ALA A 456 -9.45 8.98 -11.31
CA ALA A 456 -9.07 9.95 -10.30
C ALA A 456 -10.16 10.01 -9.23
N LYS A 457 -9.77 10.08 -7.95
CA LYS A 457 -10.71 10.37 -6.86
C LYS A 457 -10.12 11.37 -5.86
N ALA A 458 -10.93 12.35 -5.49
CA ALA A 458 -10.62 13.32 -4.44
C ALA A 458 -11.78 13.40 -3.45
N ASP A 459 -11.48 13.08 -2.20
CA ASP A 459 -12.43 13.05 -1.10
C ASP A 459 -12.09 14.18 -0.12
N ARG A 460 -13.08 14.97 0.29
CA ARG A 460 -12.91 15.92 1.40
C ARG A 460 -13.78 15.50 2.58
N VAL A 461 -13.13 15.09 3.66
CA VAL A 461 -13.79 14.91 4.96
C VAL A 461 -14.22 16.28 5.48
N ILE A 462 -15.46 16.39 5.95
CA ILE A 462 -16.09 17.60 6.47
C ILE A 462 -16.65 17.32 7.86
N GLN A 463 -17.11 18.35 8.55
CA GLN A 463 -17.83 18.18 9.81
C GLN A 463 -19.08 17.31 9.62
N SER A 464 -19.19 16.24 10.42
CA SER A 464 -20.33 15.34 10.36
C SER A 464 -21.63 16.06 10.72
N ALA A 465 -22.61 15.98 9.84
CA ALA A 465 -23.84 16.76 9.94
C ALA A 465 -25.07 15.99 9.46
N GLN A 466 -26.21 16.21 10.12
CA GLN A 466 -27.53 15.76 9.65
C GLN A 466 -28.21 16.82 8.76
N LYS A 467 -27.87 18.09 8.94
CA LYS A 467 -28.28 19.20 8.09
C LYS A 467 -27.08 20.07 7.80
N GLY A 468 -26.94 20.52 6.56
CA GLY A 468 -25.75 21.25 6.17
C GLY A 468 -25.86 21.84 4.77
N THR A 469 -24.92 22.72 4.47
CA THR A 469 -24.73 23.28 3.14
C THR A 469 -23.33 22.94 2.64
N ILE A 470 -23.24 22.47 1.40
CA ILE A 470 -21.98 22.19 0.71
C ILE A 470 -21.97 22.99 -0.60
N GLU A 471 -20.98 23.85 -0.74
CA GLU A 471 -20.79 24.68 -1.93
C GLU A 471 -19.51 24.28 -2.63
N PHE A 472 -19.52 24.13 -3.96
CA PHE A 472 -18.29 23.84 -4.69
C PHE A 472 -18.35 24.38 -6.12
N THR A 473 -17.18 24.57 -6.71
CA THR A 473 -17.06 25.12 -8.06
C THR A 473 -16.27 24.19 -8.96
N VAL A 474 -16.88 23.72 -10.05
CA VAL A 474 -16.28 22.82 -11.03
C VAL A 474 -16.26 23.44 -12.42
N ARG A 475 -15.18 23.20 -13.17
CA ARG A 475 -15.03 23.57 -14.57
C ARG A 475 -14.62 22.34 -15.41
N PRO A 476 -15.57 21.64 -16.06
CA PRO A 476 -15.24 20.56 -17.00
C PRO A 476 -14.57 21.12 -18.26
N GLN A 477 -13.58 20.44 -18.83
CA GLN A 477 -12.86 20.90 -20.04
C GLN A 477 -13.36 20.25 -21.35
N GLN A 478 -14.34 19.38 -21.25
CA GLN A 478 -14.99 18.63 -22.32
C GLN A 478 -16.47 18.46 -21.99
N ASN A 479 -17.30 18.03 -22.94
CA ASN A 479 -18.72 17.72 -22.70
C ASN A 479 -19.28 16.56 -23.53
N ASP A 480 -18.41 15.79 -24.19
CA ASP A 480 -18.72 14.72 -25.15
C ASP A 480 -18.13 13.35 -24.73
N HIS A 481 -17.35 13.30 -23.64
CA HIS A 481 -16.72 12.09 -23.10
C HIS A 481 -16.38 12.28 -21.60
N GLY A 482 -16.05 11.17 -20.93
CA GLY A 482 -15.75 11.14 -19.50
C GLY A 482 -16.99 11.30 -18.61
N THR A 483 -16.79 11.11 -17.31
CA THR A 483 -17.83 11.39 -16.30
C THR A 483 -17.17 11.98 -15.06
N LEU A 484 -17.88 12.85 -14.33
CA LEU A 484 -17.52 13.22 -12.96
C LEU A 484 -18.71 12.97 -12.05
N GLN A 485 -18.55 12.06 -11.09
CA GLN A 485 -19.52 11.80 -10.03
C GLN A 485 -19.13 12.54 -8.77
N ILE A 486 -20.08 13.30 -8.23
CA ILE A 486 -19.92 14.09 -7.01
C ILE A 486 -20.93 13.60 -5.98
N GLU A 487 -20.46 13.08 -4.85
CA GLU A 487 -21.30 12.35 -3.90
C GLU A 487 -21.27 12.96 -2.50
N LEU A 488 -22.44 13.00 -1.84
CA LEU A 488 -22.56 13.26 -0.41
C LEU A 488 -22.52 11.92 0.32
N VAL A 489 -21.50 11.71 1.15
CA VAL A 489 -21.15 10.40 1.71
C VAL A 489 -21.17 10.44 3.23
N ASN A 490 -21.61 9.35 3.86
CA ASN A 490 -21.57 9.20 5.32
C ASN A 490 -20.26 8.56 5.81
N ASP A 491 -20.15 8.41 7.13
CA ASP A 491 -18.98 7.91 7.85
C ASP A 491 -18.56 6.48 7.51
N ILE A 492 -19.51 5.66 7.06
CA ILE A 492 -19.28 4.30 6.58
C ILE A 492 -19.17 4.18 5.05
N GLY A 493 -19.04 5.31 4.34
CA GLY A 493 -18.76 5.33 2.89
C GLY A 493 -19.97 5.18 1.97
N LEU A 494 -21.20 5.27 2.49
CA LEU A 494 -22.43 5.20 1.70
C LEU A 494 -22.80 6.59 1.13
N ALA A 495 -22.99 6.67 -0.19
CA ALA A 495 -23.41 7.89 -0.87
C ALA A 495 -24.93 8.08 -0.78
N ALA A 496 -25.39 9.20 -0.22
CA ALA A 496 -26.81 9.54 -0.12
C ALA A 496 -27.33 10.20 -1.41
N ALA A 497 -26.51 11.09 -1.97
CA ALA A 497 -26.78 11.87 -3.17
C ALA A 497 -25.61 11.75 -4.15
N ARG A 498 -25.90 11.86 -5.45
CA ARG A 498 -24.89 11.86 -6.52
C ARG A 498 -25.30 12.83 -7.62
N ILE A 499 -24.45 13.83 -7.87
CA ILE A 499 -24.46 14.66 -9.07
C ILE A 499 -23.52 14.02 -10.10
N ILE A 500 -23.90 14.05 -11.37
CA ILE A 500 -23.14 13.44 -12.47
C ILE A 500 -22.98 14.49 -13.56
N ILE A 501 -21.74 14.89 -13.86
CA ILE A 501 -21.38 15.66 -15.05
C ILE A 501 -21.03 14.63 -16.13
N ASP A 502 -21.99 14.34 -17.02
CA ASP A 502 -21.96 13.13 -17.85
C ASP A 502 -21.50 13.40 -19.29
N LYS A 503 -21.09 12.34 -20.01
CA LYS A 503 -20.54 12.40 -21.38
C LYS A 503 -21.50 12.92 -22.44
N ASP A 504 -22.78 13.04 -22.14
CA ASP A 504 -23.81 13.55 -23.06
C ASP A 504 -24.04 15.07 -22.94
N GLY A 505 -23.17 15.78 -22.22
CA GLY A 505 -23.27 17.22 -22.05
C GLY A 505 -24.37 17.64 -21.08
N ILE A 506 -24.83 16.73 -20.20
CA ILE A 506 -25.87 16.99 -19.20
C ILE A 506 -25.33 16.79 -17.78
N ILE A 507 -25.63 17.74 -16.90
CA ILE A 507 -25.49 17.60 -15.45
C ILE A 507 -26.76 16.96 -14.91
N LYS A 508 -26.64 15.83 -14.22
CA LYS A 508 -27.73 14.99 -13.73
C LYS A 508 -27.64 14.76 -12.23
N ASN A 509 -28.73 14.33 -11.61
CA ASN A 509 -28.69 13.70 -10.30
C ASN A 509 -29.18 12.26 -10.36
N LYS A 510 -28.61 11.39 -9.51
CA LYS A 510 -29.13 10.03 -9.27
C LYS A 510 -30.45 10.13 -8.49
N ALA A 511 -31.52 9.55 -9.03
CA ALA A 511 -32.88 9.60 -8.48
C ALA A 511 -33.46 8.18 -8.29
N GLY A 512 -32.73 7.33 -7.55
CA GLY A 512 -33.06 5.90 -7.43
C GLY A 512 -32.58 5.14 -8.67
N TYR A 513 -33.46 4.37 -9.33
CA TYR A 513 -33.10 3.63 -10.56
C TYR A 513 -32.70 4.56 -11.72
N ARG A 514 -33.38 5.71 -11.86
CA ARG A 514 -33.17 6.66 -12.96
C ARG A 514 -32.19 7.76 -12.59
N ASN A 515 -31.67 8.44 -13.61
CA ASN A 515 -31.02 9.74 -13.47
C ASN A 515 -32.00 10.82 -13.96
N ALA A 516 -32.02 11.97 -13.29
CA ALA A 516 -32.82 13.12 -13.69
C ALA A 516 -31.91 14.27 -14.14
N SER A 517 -32.27 14.92 -15.25
CA SER A 517 -31.52 16.05 -15.79
C SER A 517 -31.70 17.29 -14.92
N LEU A 518 -30.61 18.00 -14.62
CA LEU A 518 -30.63 19.27 -13.92
C LEU A 518 -30.40 20.45 -14.89
N THR A 519 -29.39 20.35 -15.74
CA THR A 519 -29.07 21.35 -16.76
C THR A 519 -28.10 20.80 -17.81
N LYS A 520 -28.01 21.45 -18.97
CA LYS A 520 -26.94 21.18 -19.95
C LYS A 520 -25.64 21.87 -19.52
N TYR A 521 -24.50 21.31 -19.91
CA TYR A 521 -23.21 21.94 -19.67
C TYR A 521 -22.32 22.03 -20.91
N ALA A 522 -21.37 22.98 -20.85
CA ALA A 522 -20.41 23.25 -21.90
C ALA A 522 -18.98 23.13 -21.37
N ALA A 523 -18.08 22.66 -22.24
CA ALA A 523 -16.65 22.63 -21.97
C ALA A 523 -16.12 24.03 -21.64
N GLY A 524 -15.22 24.13 -20.67
CA GLY A 524 -14.58 25.37 -20.25
C GLY A 524 -15.48 26.33 -19.47
N LYS A 525 -16.77 26.03 -19.26
CA LYS A 525 -17.67 26.86 -18.45
C LYS A 525 -17.61 26.47 -16.98
N THR A 526 -17.63 27.46 -16.09
CA THR A 526 -17.64 27.27 -14.65
C THR A 526 -19.06 27.03 -14.13
N TYR A 527 -19.19 26.08 -13.21
CA TYR A 527 -20.44 25.74 -12.52
C TYR A 527 -20.23 25.80 -11.02
N HIS A 528 -20.94 26.73 -10.38
CA HIS A 528 -21.02 26.85 -8.94
C HIS A 528 -22.25 26.11 -8.42
N PHE A 529 -22.04 25.15 -7.54
CA PHE A 529 -23.08 24.33 -6.93
C PHE A 529 -23.27 24.75 -5.48
N VAL A 530 -24.53 24.79 -5.05
CA VAL A 530 -24.92 24.88 -3.64
C VAL A 530 -25.89 23.73 -3.36
N LEU A 531 -25.48 22.83 -2.46
CA LEU A 531 -26.27 21.70 -2.01
C LEU A 531 -26.64 21.87 -0.54
N THR A 532 -27.93 22.09 -0.25
CA THR A 532 -28.43 22.14 1.13
C THR A 532 -29.15 20.85 1.44
N PHE A 533 -28.61 20.05 2.35
CA PHE A 533 -29.12 18.71 2.65
C PHE A 533 -29.77 18.63 4.03
N ASP A 534 -30.75 17.74 4.16
CA ASP A 534 -31.40 17.38 5.41
C ASP A 534 -31.67 15.87 5.43
N VAL A 535 -30.94 15.19 6.31
CA VAL A 535 -31.02 13.74 6.51
C VAL A 535 -32.38 13.32 7.05
N SER A 536 -33.01 14.14 7.91
CA SER A 536 -34.31 13.83 8.52
C SER A 536 -35.45 13.78 7.49
N THR A 537 -35.35 14.58 6.44
CA THR A 537 -36.29 14.59 5.30
C THR A 537 -35.82 13.75 4.12
N ARG A 538 -34.63 13.13 4.22
CA ARG A 538 -33.99 12.34 3.15
C ARG A 538 -33.89 13.13 1.84
N SER A 539 -33.55 14.42 1.92
CA SER A 539 -33.58 15.31 0.78
C SER A 539 -32.42 16.30 0.73
N TYR A 540 -32.23 16.89 -0.44
CA TYR A 540 -31.31 18.00 -0.66
C TYR A 540 -31.86 18.94 -1.73
N GLN A 541 -31.67 20.23 -1.53
CA GLN A 541 -31.90 21.26 -2.54
C GLN A 541 -30.64 21.44 -3.37
N VAL A 542 -30.81 21.74 -4.66
CA VAL A 542 -29.70 21.92 -5.59
C VAL A 542 -29.86 23.27 -6.28
N ALA A 543 -28.88 24.16 -6.13
CA ALA A 543 -28.76 25.35 -6.96
C ALA A 543 -27.49 25.28 -7.81
N ILE A 544 -27.58 25.70 -9.07
CA ILE A 544 -26.45 25.76 -10.01
C ILE A 544 -26.37 27.17 -10.58
N ASN A 545 -25.25 27.86 -10.38
CA ASN A 545 -25.04 29.25 -10.80
C ASN A 545 -26.15 30.20 -10.30
N GLY A 546 -26.64 29.98 -9.08
CA GLY A 546 -27.72 30.77 -8.46
C GLY A 546 -29.14 30.37 -8.88
N GLU A 547 -29.31 29.47 -9.86
CA GLU A 547 -30.61 28.97 -10.29
C GLU A 547 -31.00 27.73 -9.47
N ASP A 548 -32.14 27.79 -8.77
CA ASP A 548 -32.70 26.66 -8.04
C ASP A 548 -33.20 25.58 -9.00
N LYS A 549 -32.70 24.35 -8.83
CA LYS A 549 -33.10 23.15 -9.58
C LYS A 549 -34.08 22.28 -8.80
N GLY A 550 -34.58 22.79 -7.67
CA GLY A 550 -35.58 22.20 -6.80
C GLY A 550 -35.04 21.08 -5.91
N THR A 551 -35.89 20.63 -4.98
CA THR A 551 -35.55 19.56 -4.04
C THR A 551 -35.41 18.21 -4.76
N LYS A 552 -34.46 17.40 -4.29
CA LYS A 552 -34.19 16.02 -4.72
C LYS A 552 -34.16 15.12 -3.49
N LEU A 553 -34.44 13.83 -3.69
CA LEU A 553 -34.37 12.84 -2.63
C LEU A 553 -33.03 12.13 -2.64
N PHE A 554 -32.53 11.74 -1.47
CA PHE A 554 -31.43 10.79 -1.40
C PHE A 554 -31.86 9.47 -2.04
N PHE A 555 -30.98 8.89 -2.86
CA PHE A 555 -31.27 7.62 -3.52
C PHE A 555 -31.13 6.42 -2.56
N GLN A 556 -30.46 6.62 -1.43
CA GLN A 556 -30.48 5.74 -0.26
C GLN A 556 -30.40 6.57 1.03
N PRO A 557 -30.97 6.11 2.16
CA PRO A 557 -30.84 6.80 3.43
C PRO A 557 -29.41 6.68 4.00
N VAL A 558 -29.02 7.68 4.77
CA VAL A 558 -27.78 7.70 5.57
C VAL A 558 -28.06 8.32 6.93
N SER A 559 -27.21 8.08 7.92
CA SER A 559 -27.30 8.68 9.27
C SER A 559 -26.83 10.13 9.35
N ASN A 560 -25.94 10.53 8.44
CA ASN A 560 -25.22 11.80 8.41
C ASN A 560 -24.53 11.96 7.04
N VAL A 561 -24.06 13.17 6.75
CA VAL A 561 -23.06 13.43 5.71
C VAL A 561 -21.78 13.86 6.41
N ASN A 562 -20.65 13.23 6.09
CA ASN A 562 -19.34 13.57 6.67
C ASN A 562 -18.24 13.76 5.62
N LYS A 563 -18.54 13.54 4.34
CA LYS A 563 -17.57 13.61 3.27
C LYS A 563 -18.25 13.97 1.96
N ILE A 564 -17.57 14.76 1.14
CA ILE A 564 -17.89 14.92 -0.28
C ILE A 564 -16.83 14.21 -1.13
N SER A 565 -17.26 13.44 -2.12
CA SER A 565 -16.38 12.68 -3.01
C SER A 565 -16.50 13.17 -4.45
N PHE A 566 -15.38 13.34 -5.13
CA PHE A 566 -15.29 13.66 -6.56
C PHE A 566 -14.54 12.53 -7.26
N ARG A 567 -15.16 11.87 -8.24
CA ARG A 567 -14.61 10.69 -8.93
C ARG A 567 -14.84 10.76 -10.44
N THR A 568 -13.82 10.51 -11.25
CA THR A 568 -13.90 10.57 -12.72
C THR A 568 -14.43 9.30 -13.39
N GLY A 569 -14.99 8.38 -12.61
CA GLY A 569 -15.49 7.10 -13.07
C GLY A 569 -16.62 6.55 -12.21
N ASP A 570 -17.19 5.43 -12.67
CA ASP A 570 -18.24 4.71 -11.95
C ASP A 570 -17.70 3.98 -10.71
N VAL A 571 -18.61 3.67 -9.78
CA VAL A 571 -18.28 2.82 -8.63
C VAL A 571 -17.93 1.42 -9.14
N ARG A 572 -16.73 0.94 -8.80
CA ARG A 572 -16.33 -0.45 -9.05
C ARG A 572 -16.89 -1.34 -7.94
N ARG A 573 -17.47 -2.47 -8.34
CA ARG A 573 -17.99 -3.52 -7.43
C ARG A 573 -17.29 -4.85 -7.59
N PHE A 574 -16.55 -5.03 -8.69
CA PHE A 574 -15.67 -6.17 -8.91
C PHE A 574 -14.26 -5.79 -8.44
N PRO A 575 -13.51 -6.69 -7.78
CA PRO A 575 -13.94 -8.01 -7.29
C PRO A 575 -14.91 -7.89 -6.11
N ASN A 576 -15.62 -8.95 -5.76
CA ASN A 576 -16.44 -9.05 -4.56
C ASN A 576 -16.06 -10.32 -3.76
N ALA A 577 -16.73 -10.55 -2.63
CA ALA A 577 -16.41 -11.69 -1.75
C ALA A 577 -16.57 -13.07 -2.43
N ASP A 578 -17.37 -13.16 -3.48
CA ASP A 578 -17.63 -14.39 -4.25
C ASP A 578 -16.80 -14.50 -5.53
N THR A 579 -15.91 -13.54 -5.78
CA THR A 579 -15.03 -13.57 -6.95
C THR A 579 -13.95 -14.63 -6.78
N GLU A 580 -13.71 -15.43 -7.82
CA GLU A 580 -12.63 -16.41 -7.83
C GLU A 580 -11.26 -15.75 -7.59
N THR A 581 -10.37 -16.43 -6.85
CA THR A 581 -9.11 -15.84 -6.41
C THR A 581 -8.14 -15.57 -7.56
N ASP A 582 -8.08 -16.52 -8.51
CA ASP A 582 -7.11 -16.52 -9.59
C ASP A 582 -7.73 -15.94 -10.87
N GLN A 583 -7.01 -15.02 -11.51
CA GLN A 583 -7.32 -14.52 -12.86
C GLN A 583 -6.23 -15.01 -13.81
N ASP A 584 -6.59 -15.87 -14.77
CA ASP A 584 -5.68 -16.43 -15.75
C ASP A 584 -5.82 -15.79 -17.15
N PHE A 585 -6.64 -14.74 -17.27
CA PHE A 585 -6.86 -13.99 -18.50
C PHE A 585 -6.44 -12.52 -18.36
N ASP A 586 -6.00 -11.94 -19.47
CA ASP A 586 -5.81 -10.50 -19.62
C ASP A 586 -7.15 -9.86 -20.03
N VAL A 587 -7.45 -8.66 -19.53
CA VAL A 587 -8.65 -7.93 -19.95
C VAL A 587 -8.47 -7.37 -21.37
N GLU A 588 -9.57 -7.18 -22.09
CA GLU A 588 -9.52 -6.65 -23.45
C GLU A 588 -8.87 -5.27 -23.49
N ASN A 589 -7.92 -5.07 -24.40
CA ASN A 589 -7.19 -3.81 -24.57
C ASN A 589 -6.49 -3.31 -23.28
N ALA A 590 -5.97 -4.22 -22.46
CA ALA A 590 -5.30 -3.96 -21.16
C ALA A 590 -4.31 -2.78 -21.16
N GLY A 591 -3.54 -2.63 -22.24
CA GLY A 591 -2.53 -1.56 -22.37
C GLY A 591 -3.05 -0.23 -22.92
N ALA A 592 -4.26 -0.16 -23.47
CA ALA A 592 -4.74 1.02 -24.20
C ALA A 592 -5.29 2.12 -23.28
N SER A 593 -5.14 3.38 -23.70
CA SER A 593 -5.78 4.55 -23.05
C SER A 593 -7.04 4.98 -23.79
N VAL A 594 -7.91 5.72 -23.11
CA VAL A 594 -9.08 6.39 -23.72
C VAL A 594 -8.86 7.89 -23.88
N LYS A 595 -9.81 8.59 -24.51
CA LYS A 595 -9.76 10.06 -24.64
C LYS A 595 -9.76 10.71 -23.25
N GLU A 596 -8.81 11.60 -22.98
CA GLU A 596 -8.62 12.20 -21.66
C GLU A 596 -9.74 13.17 -21.29
N ALA A 597 -10.40 12.92 -20.15
CA ALA A 597 -11.35 13.82 -19.52
C ALA A 597 -10.68 14.65 -18.42
N ILE A 598 -11.01 15.94 -18.31
CA ILE A 598 -10.40 16.84 -17.32
C ILE A 598 -11.50 17.64 -16.59
N TYR A 599 -11.43 17.65 -15.27
CA TYR A 599 -12.32 18.41 -14.39
C TYR A 599 -11.51 19.23 -13.39
N GLN A 600 -11.77 20.52 -13.31
CA GLN A 600 -11.08 21.42 -12.39
C GLN A 600 -12.01 21.80 -11.23
N ILE A 601 -11.60 21.54 -9.99
CA ILE A 601 -12.29 21.96 -8.77
C ILE A 601 -11.54 23.16 -8.20
N THR A 602 -12.20 24.31 -8.10
CA THR A 602 -11.53 25.57 -7.70
C THR A 602 -11.81 25.97 -6.26
N SER A 603 -12.95 25.55 -5.71
CA SER A 603 -13.32 25.85 -4.32
C SER A 603 -14.27 24.80 -3.76
N LEU A 604 -14.24 24.63 -2.44
CA LEU A 604 -15.21 23.85 -1.66
C LEU A 604 -15.44 24.53 -0.31
N LYS A 605 -16.71 24.73 0.05
CA LYS A 605 -17.14 25.09 1.39
C LYS A 605 -18.11 24.06 1.94
N ALA A 606 -18.04 23.79 3.23
CA ALA A 606 -19.02 22.94 3.90
C ALA A 606 -19.28 23.45 5.32
N GLU A 607 -20.56 23.64 5.63
CA GLU A 607 -21.02 24.16 6.91
C GLU A 607 -22.17 23.29 7.45
N LYS A 608 -22.08 22.96 8.74
CA LYS A 608 -23.17 22.29 9.46
C LYS A 608 -24.23 23.32 9.85
N LEU A 609 -25.49 23.01 9.54
CA LEU A 609 -26.64 23.78 10.00
C LEU A 609 -27.13 23.24 11.34
N LYS A 610 -27.76 24.13 12.11
CA LYS A 610 -28.30 23.80 13.44
C LYS A 610 -29.55 22.92 13.37
#